data_AF-A0A0G4E3Z4-F1
#
_entry.id   AF-A0A0G4E3Z4-F1
#
_cell.length_a   1.000
_cell.length_b   1.000
_cell.length_c   1.000
_cell.angle_alpha   90.00
_cell.angle_beta   90.00
_cell.angle_gamma   90.00
#
_symmetry.space_group_name_H-M   'P 1'
#
loop_
_entity.id
_entity.type
_entity.pdbx_description
1 polymer ?
#
loop_
_entity_poly.entity_id
_entity_poly.type
_entity_poly.pdbx_seq_one_letter_code
_entity_poly.pdbx_strand_id
1 'polypeptide(L)'
;MTDQQLSFLSTEPSAFDVNAVDDGIILPALSRHGSAASHLAQSSVDDWVFGLGFTNWKSVIDHALRSGHYELYASEDGCHGLRKHGYRYAPIPRLPVGGVCYILQRLLVISAARIADRARHEKMITVTSEFAHKSVIEAGVCDLTIKQGCLVIRACVQVEDLGFDDSRIECSQLAGQLLRILSNAGAQNGHLLAKGCKSLANHLVRMATGVR
;
A
#
# COMPACT_ATOMS: atom_id res chain seq x y z
N MET A 1 -26.67 -3.20 -52.57
CA MET A 1 -26.67 -2.28 -51.41
C MET A 1 -27.28 -3.04 -50.26
N THR A 2 -26.60 -3.04 -49.12
CA THR A 2 -26.77 -3.92 -47.98
C THR A 2 -27.85 -3.43 -47.02
N ASP A 3 -28.86 -4.27 -46.75
CA ASP A 3 -29.83 -4.13 -45.65
C ASP A 3 -29.17 -4.44 -44.30
N GLN A 4 -28.28 -3.55 -43.85
CA GLN A 4 -27.81 -3.51 -42.46
C GLN A 4 -28.39 -2.28 -41.77
N GLN A 5 -29.68 -2.32 -41.45
CA GLN A 5 -30.28 -1.36 -40.54
C GLN A 5 -31.24 -2.05 -39.57
N LEU A 6 -30.89 -1.92 -38.28
CA LEU A 6 -31.76 -1.98 -37.10
C LEU A 6 -32.13 -3.36 -36.53
N SER A 7 -31.12 -4.14 -36.12
CA SER A 7 -31.30 -5.28 -35.19
C SER A 7 -31.39 -4.87 -33.71
N PHE A 8 -31.64 -3.60 -33.40
CA PHE A 8 -31.75 -3.08 -32.01
C PHE A 8 -33.19 -3.11 -31.45
N LEU A 9 -34.18 -3.54 -32.23
CA LEU A 9 -35.59 -3.57 -31.85
C LEU A 9 -36.15 -5.00 -31.68
N SER A 10 -35.27 -6.01 -31.60
CA SER A 10 -35.68 -7.37 -31.26
C SER A 10 -36.04 -7.45 -29.77
N THR A 11 -37.28 -7.12 -29.44
CA THR A 11 -37.92 -7.37 -28.15
C THR A 11 -38.33 -8.84 -28.04
N GLU A 12 -37.35 -9.75 -28.06
CA GLU A 12 -37.56 -11.06 -27.45
C GLU A 12 -37.16 -10.93 -25.98
N PRO A 13 -38.03 -11.29 -25.02
CA PRO A 13 -37.66 -11.28 -23.62
C PRO A 13 -36.51 -12.26 -23.42
N SER A 14 -35.33 -11.73 -23.11
CA SER A 14 -34.22 -12.50 -22.56
C SER A 14 -34.77 -13.34 -21.40
N ALA A 15 -34.64 -14.66 -21.47
CA ALA A 15 -35.08 -15.60 -20.43
C ALA A 15 -34.28 -15.48 -19.10
N PHE A 16 -33.61 -14.35 -18.90
CA PHE A 16 -32.83 -14.05 -17.72
C PHE A 16 -33.72 -13.30 -16.73
N ASP A 17 -34.23 -14.04 -15.75
CA ASP A 17 -34.99 -13.48 -14.65
C ASP A 17 -34.03 -12.72 -13.70
N VAL A 18 -34.03 -11.39 -13.80
CA VAL A 18 -33.23 -10.50 -12.94
C VAL A 18 -33.67 -10.59 -11.47
N ASN A 19 -34.86 -11.16 -11.20
CA ASN A 19 -35.40 -11.36 -9.86
C ASN A 19 -35.33 -12.82 -9.39
N ALA A 20 -34.65 -13.71 -10.13
CA ALA A 20 -34.27 -15.02 -9.61
C ALA A 20 -33.21 -14.80 -8.52
N VAL A 21 -33.69 -14.50 -7.31
CA VAL A 21 -32.91 -14.50 -6.08
C VAL A 21 -32.58 -15.96 -5.83
N ASP A 22 -31.51 -16.43 -6.46
CA ASP A 22 -30.79 -17.59 -5.99
C ASP A 22 -30.45 -17.27 -4.53
N ASP A 23 -30.87 -18.12 -3.59
CA ASP A 23 -30.50 -18.08 -2.17
C ASP A 23 -29.00 -18.43 -2.02
N GLY A 24 -28.16 -17.82 -2.86
CA GLY A 24 -26.73 -17.77 -2.72
C GLY A 24 -26.45 -17.08 -1.41
N ILE A 25 -26.19 -17.90 -0.40
CA ILE A 25 -25.53 -17.47 0.82
C ILE A 25 -24.36 -16.59 0.35
N ILE A 26 -24.46 -15.28 0.60
CA ILE A 26 -23.33 -14.38 0.48
C ILE A 26 -22.40 -14.80 1.60
N LEU A 27 -21.62 -15.84 1.34
CA LEU A 27 -20.49 -16.19 2.16
C LEU A 27 -19.64 -14.94 2.15
N PRO A 28 -19.30 -14.33 3.31
CA PRO A 28 -18.36 -13.24 3.34
C PRO A 28 -17.14 -13.73 2.56
N ALA A 29 -16.84 -13.03 1.46
CA ALA A 29 -15.81 -13.44 0.53
C ALA A 29 -14.59 -13.82 1.37
N LEU A 30 -14.23 -15.12 1.34
CA LEU A 30 -13.00 -15.61 1.94
C LEU A 30 -11.93 -14.60 1.57
N SER A 31 -11.42 -13.86 2.56
CA SER A 31 -10.53 -12.72 2.35
C SER A 31 -9.33 -13.18 1.52
N ARG A 32 -9.46 -13.10 0.19
CA ARG A 32 -8.34 -13.09 -0.72
C ARG A 32 -7.65 -11.80 -0.38
N HIS A 33 -6.58 -11.89 0.41
CA HIS A 33 -5.72 -10.77 0.73
C HIS A 33 -5.01 -10.36 -0.57
N GLY A 34 -5.74 -9.67 -1.46
CA GLY A 34 -5.14 -8.94 -2.57
C GLY A 34 -4.41 -7.72 -2.03
N SER A 35 -3.51 -7.16 -2.83
CA SER A 35 -2.79 -5.93 -2.46
C SER A 35 -3.77 -4.82 -2.05
N ALA A 36 -3.34 -3.92 -1.16
CA ALA A 36 -4.17 -2.78 -0.74
C ALA A 36 -4.69 -1.97 -1.95
N ALA A 37 -3.88 -1.88 -3.01
CA ALA A 37 -4.26 -1.30 -4.29
C ALA A 37 -5.49 -1.97 -4.91
N SER A 38 -5.54 -3.31 -4.93
CA SER A 38 -6.65 -4.08 -5.51
C SER A 38 -7.93 -3.87 -4.73
N HIS A 39 -7.84 -3.86 -3.40
CA HIS A 39 -9.00 -3.60 -2.54
C HIS A 39 -9.56 -2.18 -2.76
N LEU A 40 -8.70 -1.17 -2.82
CA LEU A 40 -9.11 0.22 -3.05
C LEU A 40 -9.65 0.47 -4.47
N ALA A 41 -9.21 -0.31 -5.46
CA ALA A 41 -9.74 -0.23 -6.82
C ALA A 41 -11.17 -0.78 -6.92
N GLN A 42 -11.53 -1.75 -6.06
CA GLN A 42 -12.87 -2.31 -5.96
C GLN A 42 -13.78 -1.50 -5.03
N SER A 43 -13.19 -0.64 -4.19
CA SER A 43 -13.93 0.20 -3.25
C SER A 43 -14.44 1.47 -3.93
N SER A 44 -15.76 1.54 -4.14
CA SER A 44 -16.41 2.65 -4.81
C SER A 44 -16.38 3.94 -3.98
N VAL A 45 -16.31 5.07 -4.68
CA VAL A 45 -16.47 6.41 -4.11
C VAL A 45 -17.62 7.10 -4.80
N ASP A 46 -18.48 7.77 -4.03
CA ASP A 46 -19.49 8.64 -4.60
C ASP A 46 -18.82 9.87 -5.22
N ASP A 47 -18.82 9.93 -6.56
CA ASP A 47 -18.21 10.99 -7.37
C ASP A 47 -18.62 12.41 -6.96
N TRP A 48 -19.82 12.55 -6.39
CA TRP A 48 -20.39 13.83 -5.96
C TRP A 48 -19.62 14.47 -4.79
N VAL A 49 -18.84 13.70 -4.04
CA VAL A 49 -18.08 14.21 -2.90
C VAL A 49 -16.89 15.09 -3.34
N PHE A 50 -16.34 14.83 -4.53
CA PHE A 50 -15.16 15.57 -5.01
C PHE A 50 -15.36 16.29 -6.34
N GLY A 51 -16.38 15.95 -7.13
CA GLY A 51 -16.63 16.57 -8.44
C GLY A 51 -15.54 16.25 -9.47
N LEU A 52 -14.72 15.21 -9.22
CA LEU A 52 -13.57 14.83 -10.05
C LEU A 52 -13.87 13.66 -11.01
N GLY A 53 -15.02 12.99 -10.87
CA GLY A 53 -15.40 11.81 -11.65
C GLY A 53 -14.53 10.58 -11.38
N PHE A 54 -14.07 10.40 -10.14
CA PHE A 54 -13.32 9.22 -9.69
C PHE A 54 -14.21 8.20 -8.99
N THR A 55 -14.48 7.09 -9.67
CA THR A 55 -15.43 6.08 -9.19
C THR A 55 -14.89 5.15 -8.11
N ASN A 56 -13.60 5.24 -7.75
CA ASN A 56 -12.98 4.37 -6.74
C ASN A 56 -11.92 5.09 -5.89
N TRP A 57 -11.71 4.56 -4.68
CA TRP A 57 -10.79 5.16 -3.69
C TRP A 57 -9.35 5.19 -4.14
N LYS A 58 -8.89 4.17 -4.88
CA LYS A 58 -7.53 4.14 -5.41
C LYS A 58 -7.26 5.35 -6.30
N SER A 59 -8.17 5.66 -7.22
CA SER A 59 -8.07 6.81 -8.13
C SER A 59 -8.07 8.15 -7.39
N VAL A 60 -8.91 8.29 -6.35
CA VAL A 60 -8.95 9.48 -5.49
C VAL A 60 -7.60 9.68 -4.77
N ILE A 61 -7.07 8.63 -4.14
CA ILE A 61 -5.79 8.67 -3.43
C ILE A 61 -4.64 8.95 -4.39
N ASP A 62 -4.59 8.28 -5.55
CA ASP A 62 -3.57 8.52 -6.57
C ASP A 62 -3.59 9.97 -7.07
N HIS A 63 -4.77 10.57 -7.20
CA HIS A 63 -4.91 11.99 -7.54
C HIS A 63 -4.43 12.91 -6.40
N ALA A 64 -4.79 12.61 -5.15
CA ALA A 64 -4.34 13.37 -3.99
C ALA A 64 -2.80 13.35 -3.84
N LEU A 65 -2.17 12.18 -4.04
CA LEU A 65 -0.72 12.05 -4.03
C LEU A 65 -0.07 12.84 -5.17
N ARG A 66 -0.60 12.75 -6.40
CA ARG A 66 -0.10 13.54 -7.55
C ARG A 66 -0.18 15.04 -7.33
N SER A 67 -1.17 15.52 -6.57
CA SER A 67 -1.34 16.94 -6.22
C SER A 67 -0.55 17.36 -4.98
N GLY A 68 0.25 16.47 -4.38
CA GLY A 68 1.18 16.81 -3.29
C GLY A 68 0.62 16.59 -1.88
N HIS A 69 -0.46 15.81 -1.72
CA HIS A 69 -1.01 15.47 -0.42
C HIS A 69 -0.32 14.23 0.14
N TYR A 70 0.75 14.42 0.92
CA TYR A 70 1.59 13.33 1.42
C TYR A 70 1.49 13.11 2.94
N GLU A 71 0.82 14.00 3.67
CA GLU A 71 0.76 13.96 5.13
C GLU A 71 -0.43 13.14 5.59
N LEU A 72 -0.16 12.01 6.25
CA LEU A 72 -1.14 11.27 7.03
C LEU A 72 -1.32 11.95 8.40
N TYR A 73 -2.56 12.24 8.78
CA TYR A 73 -2.87 12.82 10.09
C TYR A 73 -3.97 12.03 10.80
N ALA A 74 -3.96 12.04 12.12
CA ALA A 74 -5.01 11.44 12.93
C ALA A 74 -6.28 12.32 12.89
N SER A 75 -7.38 11.74 12.44
CA SER A 75 -8.71 12.33 12.46
C SER A 75 -9.39 12.08 13.81
N GLU A 76 -10.42 12.85 14.13
CA GLU A 76 -11.11 12.84 15.43
C GLU A 76 -11.72 11.46 15.77
N ASP A 77 -12.11 10.69 14.76
CA ASP A 77 -12.73 9.36 14.91
C ASP A 77 -11.70 8.21 15.09
N GLY A 78 -10.43 8.52 15.35
CA GLY A 78 -9.36 7.52 15.41
C GLY A 78 -8.98 6.91 14.05
N CYS A 79 -9.55 7.43 12.97
CA CYS A 79 -9.18 7.12 11.59
C CYS A 79 -8.03 8.04 11.12
N HIS A 80 -7.38 7.70 10.01
CA HIS A 80 -6.41 8.58 9.37
C HIS A 80 -7.04 9.36 8.22
N GLY A 81 -6.62 10.62 8.04
CA GLY A 81 -6.90 11.42 6.85
C GLY A 81 -5.62 11.71 6.07
N LEU A 82 -5.77 12.26 4.86
CA LEU A 82 -4.66 12.66 4.00
C LEU A 82 -4.75 14.15 3.69
N ARG A 83 -3.64 14.87 3.91
CA ARG A 83 -3.53 16.32 3.66
C ARG A 83 -2.20 16.74 3.06
N LYS A 84 -2.13 18.01 2.67
CA LYS A 84 -0.90 18.65 2.24
C LYS A 84 -0.13 19.15 3.45
N HIS A 85 1.19 19.02 3.41
CA HIS A 85 2.04 19.42 4.53
C HIS A 85 1.84 20.89 4.89
N GLY A 86 1.54 21.16 6.16
CA GLY A 86 1.32 22.53 6.68
C GLY A 86 -0.07 23.11 6.40
N TYR A 87 -0.96 22.37 5.74
CA TYR A 87 -2.34 22.80 5.51
C TYR A 87 -3.24 22.29 6.65
N ARG A 88 -4.17 23.14 7.09
CA ARG A 88 -5.14 22.77 8.12
C ARG A 88 -6.26 21.87 7.57
N TYR A 89 -6.68 22.13 6.33
CA TYR A 89 -7.74 21.40 5.67
C TYR A 89 -7.19 20.20 4.90
N ALA A 90 -7.92 19.10 4.95
CA ALA A 90 -7.59 17.85 4.28
C ALA A 90 -8.55 17.63 3.11
N PRO A 91 -8.05 17.32 1.89
CA PRO A 91 -8.93 16.87 0.82
C PRO A 91 -9.59 15.53 1.15
N ILE A 92 -8.96 14.68 1.97
CA ILE A 92 -9.51 13.39 2.37
C ILE A 92 -9.54 13.33 3.90
N PRO A 93 -10.67 13.66 4.53
CA PRO A 93 -10.76 13.73 5.99
C PRO A 93 -10.70 12.35 6.67
N ARG A 94 -11.10 11.31 5.94
CA ARG A 94 -11.13 9.93 6.40
C ARG A 94 -10.75 8.99 5.26
N LEU A 95 -9.74 8.17 5.51
CA LEU A 95 -9.29 7.13 4.59
C LEU A 95 -10.14 5.85 4.77
N PRO A 96 -10.39 5.12 3.66
CA PRO A 96 -10.98 3.78 3.72
C PRO A 96 -9.98 2.77 4.30
N VAL A 97 -10.48 1.57 4.63
CA VAL A 97 -9.64 0.42 4.99
C VAL A 97 -8.67 0.10 3.84
N GLY A 98 -7.41 -0.16 4.15
CA GLY A 98 -6.31 -0.31 3.20
C GLY A 98 -5.71 1.01 2.72
N GLY A 99 -6.33 2.15 3.03
CA GLY A 99 -5.92 3.47 2.54
C GLY A 99 -4.56 3.91 3.07
N VAL A 100 -4.30 3.73 4.37
CA VAL A 100 -3.02 4.10 4.99
C VAL A 100 -1.91 3.20 4.45
N CYS A 101 -2.17 1.90 4.38
CA CYS A 101 -1.22 0.94 3.83
C CYS A 101 -0.84 1.29 2.40
N TYR A 102 -1.84 1.52 1.53
CA TYR A 102 -1.60 1.92 0.14
C TYR A 102 -0.83 3.23 0.03
N ILE A 103 -1.18 4.25 0.83
CA ILE A 103 -0.45 5.53 0.83
C ILE A 103 1.02 5.34 1.20
N LEU A 104 1.32 4.58 2.26
CA LEU A 104 2.70 4.33 2.67
C LEU A 104 3.50 3.58 1.59
N GLN A 105 2.89 2.59 0.93
CA GLN A 105 3.49 1.90 -0.22
C GLN A 105 3.80 2.88 -1.37
N ARG A 106 2.87 3.78 -1.71
CA ARG A 106 3.07 4.77 -2.77
C ARG A 106 4.13 5.82 -2.39
N LEU A 107 4.12 6.28 -1.15
CA LEU A 107 5.12 7.23 -0.64
C LEU A 107 6.52 6.63 -0.62
N LEU A 108 6.68 5.33 -0.35
CA LEU A 108 7.96 4.65 -0.50
C LEU A 108 8.52 4.77 -1.92
N VAL A 109 7.70 4.47 -2.93
CA VAL A 109 8.12 4.59 -4.34
C VAL A 109 8.50 6.03 -4.70
N ILE A 110 7.70 7.02 -4.24
CA ILE A 110 7.99 8.45 -4.45
C ILE A 110 9.30 8.85 -3.75
N SER A 111 9.52 8.38 -2.52
CA SER A 111 10.75 8.66 -1.76
C SER A 111 11.98 8.10 -2.46
N ALA A 112 11.88 6.89 -3.01
CA ALA A 112 12.96 6.20 -3.69
C ALA A 112 13.36 6.90 -4.99
N ALA A 113 12.38 7.30 -5.82
CA ALA A 113 12.62 8.07 -7.03
C ALA A 113 13.39 9.38 -6.74
N ARG A 114 13.00 10.09 -5.67
CA ARG A 114 13.70 11.33 -5.24
C ARG A 114 15.10 11.10 -4.70
N ILE A 115 15.39 9.92 -4.15
CA ILE A 115 16.72 9.55 -3.65
C ILE A 115 17.64 9.14 -4.80
N ALA A 116 17.12 8.39 -5.78
CA ALA A 116 17.84 8.00 -6.99
C ALA A 116 18.35 9.23 -7.76
N ASP A 117 17.51 10.26 -7.90
CA ASP A 117 17.88 11.55 -8.51
C ASP A 117 19.02 12.28 -7.78
N ARG A 118 19.26 11.96 -6.51
CA ARG A 118 20.25 12.65 -5.65
C ARG A 118 21.57 11.87 -5.49
N ALA A 119 21.75 10.76 -6.21
CA ALA A 119 22.96 9.92 -6.18
C ALA A 119 23.47 9.59 -4.76
N ARG A 120 22.56 9.48 -3.77
CA ARG A 120 22.97 9.22 -2.39
C ARG A 120 23.38 7.76 -2.25
N HIS A 121 24.62 7.53 -1.81
CA HIS A 121 25.06 6.22 -1.38
C HIS A 121 24.24 5.78 -0.15
N GLU A 122 23.31 4.84 -0.36
CA GLU A 122 22.56 4.24 0.74
C GLU A 122 23.50 3.37 1.60
N LYS A 123 23.82 3.89 2.78
CA LYS A 123 24.65 3.25 3.80
C LYS A 123 23.82 2.22 4.58
N MET A 124 24.45 1.11 4.97
CA MET A 124 23.83 0.19 5.93
C MET A 124 23.61 0.89 7.28
N ILE A 125 22.43 0.66 7.87
CA ILE A 125 22.05 1.13 9.18
C ILE A 125 22.45 0.07 10.21
N THR A 126 23.39 0.42 11.07
CA THR A 126 23.83 -0.45 12.17
C THR A 126 22.81 -0.40 13.31
N VAL A 127 22.30 -1.57 13.71
CA VAL A 127 21.38 -1.73 14.85
C VAL A 127 22.14 -2.21 16.08
N THR A 128 23.07 -3.14 15.89
CA THR A 128 24.01 -3.65 16.89
C THR A 128 25.37 -3.91 16.23
N SER A 129 26.39 -4.24 17.01
CA SER A 129 27.71 -4.65 16.48
C SER A 129 27.63 -5.81 15.48
N GLU A 130 26.65 -6.69 15.66
CA GLU A 130 26.45 -7.90 14.87
C GLU A 130 25.26 -7.80 13.91
N PHE A 131 24.53 -6.69 13.87
CA PHE A 131 23.37 -6.55 13.01
C PHE A 131 23.33 -5.19 12.33
N ALA A 132 23.31 -5.21 11.00
CA ALA A 132 23.06 -4.04 10.18
C ALA A 132 22.05 -4.38 9.07
N HIS A 133 21.28 -3.40 8.62
CA HIS A 133 20.32 -3.57 7.53
C HIS A 133 20.38 -2.44 6.52
N LYS A 134 19.86 -2.69 5.34
CA LYS A 134 19.68 -1.74 4.25
C LYS A 134 18.43 -2.15 3.47
N SER A 135 17.66 -1.15 3.03
CA SER A 135 16.54 -1.31 2.12
C SER A 135 16.76 -0.40 0.91
N VAL A 136 16.78 -0.97 -0.28
CA VAL A 136 16.78 -0.25 -1.56
C VAL A 136 15.39 -0.43 -2.16
N ILE A 137 14.82 0.62 -2.73
CA ILE A 137 13.54 0.52 -3.44
C ILE A 137 13.77 0.94 -4.89
N GLU A 138 13.53 0.04 -5.83
CA GLU A 138 13.75 0.28 -7.25
C GLU A 138 12.68 -0.47 -8.06
N ALA A 139 12.15 0.19 -9.09
CA ALA A 139 11.15 -0.39 -10.00
C ALA A 139 9.93 -1.07 -9.30
N GLY A 140 9.52 -0.57 -8.12
CA GLY A 140 8.41 -1.14 -7.35
C GLY A 140 8.78 -2.34 -6.47
N VAL A 141 10.04 -2.74 -6.44
CA VAL A 141 10.58 -3.79 -5.58
C VAL A 141 11.34 -3.17 -4.41
N CYS A 142 11.21 -3.77 -3.24
CA CYS A 142 11.99 -3.46 -2.04
C CYS A 142 13.03 -4.56 -1.82
N ASP A 143 14.28 -4.24 -2.11
CA ASP A 143 15.43 -5.10 -1.87
C ASP A 143 15.96 -4.88 -0.46
N LEU A 144 15.91 -5.94 0.33
CA LEU A 144 16.34 -5.99 1.71
C LEU A 144 17.71 -6.65 1.77
N THR A 145 18.67 -5.99 2.39
CA THR A 145 19.98 -6.57 2.71
C THR A 145 20.20 -6.47 4.21
N ILE A 146 20.48 -7.59 4.87
CA ILE A 146 20.91 -7.60 6.26
C ILE A 146 22.30 -8.21 6.37
N LYS A 147 23.08 -7.73 7.35
CA LYS A 147 24.31 -8.33 7.81
C LYS A 147 24.08 -8.82 9.24
N GLN A 148 24.23 -10.11 9.46
CA GLN A 148 24.10 -10.76 10.76
C GLN A 148 25.40 -11.50 11.07
N GLY A 149 26.22 -10.95 11.98
CA GLY A 149 27.59 -11.40 12.22
C GLY A 149 28.43 -11.32 10.93
N CYS A 150 28.88 -12.48 10.45
CA CYS A 150 29.63 -12.63 9.20
C CYS A 150 28.74 -12.93 7.98
N LEU A 151 27.44 -13.16 8.17
CA LEU A 151 26.52 -13.52 7.10
C LEU A 151 25.88 -12.27 6.50
N VAL A 152 25.73 -12.25 5.18
CA VAL A 152 24.94 -11.26 4.45
C VAL A 152 23.77 -11.98 3.80
N ILE A 153 22.55 -11.61 4.18
CA ILE A 153 21.31 -12.17 3.64
C ILE A 153 20.62 -11.10 2.81
N ARG A 154 20.07 -11.51 1.66
CA ARG A 154 19.28 -10.65 0.79
C ARG A 154 17.91 -11.26 0.56
N ALA A 155 16.89 -10.43 0.53
CA ALA A 155 15.54 -10.80 0.16
C ALA A 155 14.92 -9.67 -0.66
N CYS A 156 13.98 -10.00 -1.53
CA CYS A 156 13.20 -9.02 -2.28
C CYS A 156 11.71 -9.21 -1.96
N VAL A 157 10.97 -8.11 -1.98
CA VAL A 157 9.51 -8.10 -1.80
C VAL A 157 8.92 -6.99 -2.65
N GLN A 158 7.77 -7.23 -3.28
CA GLN A 158 7.08 -6.16 -4.00
C GLN A 158 6.61 -5.10 -3.00
N VAL A 159 6.73 -3.82 -3.35
CA VAL A 159 6.31 -2.73 -2.47
C VAL A 159 4.81 -2.81 -2.17
N GLU A 160 4.00 -3.28 -3.14
CA GLU A 160 2.56 -3.50 -2.96
C GLU A 160 2.19 -4.62 -1.99
N ASP A 161 3.13 -5.53 -1.71
CA ASP A 161 2.97 -6.62 -0.75
C ASP A 161 3.39 -6.24 0.67
N LEU A 162 4.00 -5.05 0.87
CA LEU A 162 4.40 -4.60 2.20
C LEU A 162 3.16 -4.26 3.04
N GLY A 163 2.93 -5.04 4.10
CA GLY A 163 1.80 -4.91 5.00
C GLY A 163 2.03 -3.88 6.10
N PHE A 164 1.74 -2.61 5.79
CA PHE A 164 1.63 -1.55 6.79
C PHE A 164 0.29 -1.63 7.53
N ASP A 165 0.28 -1.24 8.79
CA ASP A 165 -0.92 -1.20 9.62
C ASP A 165 -1.75 0.06 9.29
N ASP A 166 -3.07 -0.11 9.14
CA ASP A 166 -4.00 0.98 8.86
C ASP A 166 -4.48 1.71 10.12
N SER A 167 -4.49 1.02 11.26
CA SER A 167 -5.04 1.51 12.52
C SER A 167 -4.09 2.50 13.19
N ARG A 168 -2.80 2.26 13.03
CA ARG A 168 -1.71 3.11 13.53
C ARG A 168 -0.56 2.99 12.56
N ILE A 169 0.24 4.04 12.43
CA ILE A 169 1.54 3.97 11.74
C ILE A 169 2.54 3.21 12.64
N GLU A 170 2.16 2.01 13.08
CA GLU A 170 2.94 1.10 13.89
C GLU A 170 3.68 0.11 12.97
N CYS A 171 4.87 -0.27 13.40
CA CYS A 171 5.76 -1.12 12.61
C CYS A 171 5.64 -2.61 12.97
N SER A 172 4.69 -2.99 13.82
CA SER A 172 4.57 -4.35 14.37
C SER A 172 4.23 -5.39 13.29
N GLN A 173 3.18 -5.14 12.49
CA GLN A 173 2.76 -6.01 11.40
C GLN A 173 3.85 -6.14 10.33
N LEU A 174 4.40 -5.01 9.87
CA LEU A 174 5.49 -4.98 8.90
C LEU A 174 6.73 -5.69 9.43
N ALA A 175 7.14 -5.46 10.69
CA ALA A 175 8.29 -6.15 11.28
C ALA A 175 8.08 -7.66 11.35
N GLY A 176 6.87 -8.14 11.67
CA GLY A 176 6.53 -9.55 11.65
C GLY A 176 6.55 -10.16 10.25
N GLN A 177 6.15 -9.40 9.23
CA GLN A 177 6.29 -9.81 7.83
C GLN A 177 7.75 -9.89 7.40
N LEU A 178 8.54 -8.84 7.66
CA LEU A 178 9.97 -8.79 7.32
C LEU A 178 10.77 -9.90 8.00
N LEU A 179 10.42 -10.24 9.24
CA LEU A 179 11.00 -11.37 9.94
C LEU A 179 10.77 -12.66 9.16
N ARG A 180 9.53 -12.96 8.76
CA ARG A 180 9.21 -14.16 7.96
C ARG A 180 9.97 -14.20 6.63
N ILE A 181 10.01 -13.08 5.92
CA ILE A 181 10.73 -12.96 4.63
C ILE A 181 12.22 -13.25 4.81
N LEU A 182 12.87 -12.60 5.79
CA LEU A 182 14.30 -12.74 6.01
C LEU A 182 14.67 -14.13 6.57
N SER A 183 13.84 -14.70 7.44
CA SER A 183 14.00 -16.08 7.92
C SER A 183 13.94 -17.08 6.76
N ASN A 184 12.99 -16.91 5.84
CA ASN A 184 12.88 -17.76 4.64
C ASN A 184 14.07 -17.57 3.68
N ALA A 185 14.68 -16.39 3.67
CA ALA A 185 15.91 -16.12 2.91
C ALA A 185 17.19 -16.65 3.59
N GLY A 186 17.07 -17.29 4.76
CA GLY A 186 18.19 -17.92 5.47
C GLY A 186 18.76 -17.11 6.64
N ALA A 187 18.08 -16.05 7.10
CA ALA A 187 18.47 -15.35 8.31
C ALA A 187 18.27 -16.22 9.56
N GLN A 188 19.20 -16.10 10.52
CA GLN A 188 19.11 -16.90 11.75
C GLN A 188 18.04 -16.33 12.68
N ASN A 189 17.03 -17.16 12.98
CA ASN A 189 15.96 -16.81 13.90
C ASN A 189 16.51 -16.51 15.30
N GLY A 190 16.07 -15.40 15.88
CA GLY A 190 16.47 -15.00 17.23
C GLY A 190 16.10 -13.56 17.56
N HIS A 191 16.45 -13.15 18.78
CA HIS A 191 16.16 -11.80 19.28
C HIS A 191 16.83 -10.70 18.44
N LEU A 192 18.03 -10.95 17.91
CA LEU A 192 18.74 -10.01 17.03
C LEU A 192 17.98 -9.74 15.74
N LEU A 193 17.48 -10.80 15.07
CA LEU A 193 16.68 -10.67 13.85
C LEU A 193 15.38 -9.91 14.14
N ALA A 194 14.68 -10.22 15.24
CA ALA A 194 13.45 -9.52 15.62
C ALA A 194 13.68 -8.02 15.87
N LYS A 195 14.75 -7.66 16.59
CA LYS A 195 15.14 -6.26 16.82
C LYS A 195 15.53 -5.57 15.51
N GLY A 196 16.27 -6.27 14.65
CA GLY A 196 16.65 -5.83 13.32
C GLY A 196 15.47 -5.53 12.42
N CYS A 197 14.48 -6.43 12.36
CA CYS A 197 13.27 -6.28 11.57
C CYS A 197 12.40 -5.12 12.07
N LYS A 198 12.31 -4.89 13.39
CA LYS A 198 11.67 -3.69 13.94
C LYS A 198 12.38 -2.42 13.50
N SER A 199 13.71 -2.40 13.53
CA SER A 199 14.51 -1.25 13.05
C SER A 199 14.33 -1.01 11.55
N LEU A 200 14.29 -2.06 10.74
CA LEU A 200 14.07 -2.02 9.30
C LEU A 200 12.65 -1.52 8.95
N ALA A 201 11.62 -2.02 9.63
CA ALA A 201 10.25 -1.53 9.49
C ALA A 201 10.14 -0.03 9.82
N ASN A 202 10.73 0.39 10.96
CA ASN A 202 10.80 1.81 11.33
C ASN A 202 11.57 2.65 10.31
N HIS A 203 12.57 2.07 9.63
CA HIS A 203 13.29 2.77 8.57
C HIS A 203 12.40 3.00 7.34
N LEU A 204 11.70 1.96 6.87
CA LEU A 204 10.77 2.06 5.74
C LEU A 204 9.65 3.07 6.02
N VAL A 205 9.04 3.03 7.21
CA VAL A 205 8.01 4.01 7.60
C VAL A 205 8.56 5.44 7.59
N ARG A 206 9.79 5.65 8.09
CA ARG A 206 10.44 6.97 8.04
C ARG A 206 10.74 7.45 6.63
N MET A 207 11.12 6.55 5.72
CA MET A 207 11.30 6.88 4.30
C MET A 207 9.98 7.34 3.68
N ALA A 208 8.89 6.59 3.90
CA ALA A 208 7.57 6.93 3.38
C ALA A 208 7.05 8.26 3.93
N THR A 209 7.06 8.42 5.26
CA THR A 209 6.56 9.64 5.95
C THR A 209 7.47 10.84 5.82
N GLY A 210 8.71 10.66 5.34
CA GLY A 210 9.67 11.73 5.08
C GLY A 210 9.41 12.50 3.78
N VAL A 211 8.47 12.05 2.94
CA VAL A 211 8.09 12.72 1.71
C VAL A 211 7.34 14.02 2.03
N ARG A 212 7.83 15.14 1.50
CA ARG A 212 7.24 16.48 1.65
C ARG A 212 7.10 17.18 0.30
#